data_AF-A0A9Q1CS59-F1
#
_entry.id   AF-A0A9Q1CS59-F1
#
_cell.length_a   1.000
_cell.length_b   1.000
_cell.length_c   1.000
_cell.angle_alpha   90.00
_cell.angle_beta   90.00
_cell.angle_gamma   90.00
#
_symmetry.space_group_name_H-M   'P 1'
#
loop_
_entity.id
_entity.type
_entity.pdbx_description
1 polymer ?
#
loop_
_entity_poly.entity_id
_entity_poly.type
_entity_poly.pdbx_seq_one_letter_code
_entity_poly.pdbx_strand_id
1 'polypeptide(L)'
;MVFNGRQEPSPYYDIKVSQKRTIQYTSNDFDVEETLTGPILRVRHLSKESNQESSTCTAFGDGLHHANVGNIARFTIKVTNASLLQSFAFSALAVSENHMFVADPLPYVRGSDEIPFFYTPTLAGEYDFYIEQMHKSKGDQYQIPGSPFRLIVLGIKVNEEAEIKFTDSLPSCQTIPQNNLSWVEGSWKTRKLVGSKHGVLRSGWVFQPKICSFDIFSQEELAVAAASLDARSIVILGSSTERGIFLSLVDLILNDKEKALISKSDFSKCWGFAELQVGNLRIIYQDFRIEHARISHFQSENNFTITCHNEKKVSQGYNFLDDALGFLQEFLFNDRLWPDVIFVCVKDLIQVKSLFEKIPPSWKGVIYPTYSFKIKWGSFYTASGEEEYKDLTQRYLSIDKRIQIVDAFALTRGVRHGSETSPRIMGSNHFHRLCNELSGSMRVCGDATEMVAQLLLGKAIAPKGKDVWMKSVLEKDGDVVKNVDTREIMVCHDCPKSLLPFHIKRIPDLKCYRTTEGLRPAEEKNFKVWDGTLCPSECMNTKPVGQTQTESGPVDVRECMVSVA
;
A
#
# COMPACT_ATOMS: atom_id res chain seq x y z
N MET A 1 68.50 -39.21 36.31
CA MET A 1 67.60 -40.38 36.36
C MET A 1 66.50 -40.17 35.36
N VAL A 2 66.34 -41.12 34.44
CA VAL A 2 65.36 -41.15 33.34
C VAL A 2 64.45 -42.34 33.60
N PHE A 3 63.12 -42.16 33.63
CA PHE A 3 62.08 -43.18 33.39
C PHE A 3 60.75 -42.43 33.14
N ASN A 4 60.19 -42.40 31.94
CA ASN A 4 59.29 -43.37 31.26
C ASN A 4 57.85 -43.47 31.83
N GLY A 5 56.87 -43.32 30.93
CA GLY A 5 55.46 -43.69 31.14
C GLY A 5 54.55 -43.15 30.02
N ARG A 6 54.59 -43.75 28.82
CA ARG A 6 53.52 -44.55 28.18
C ARG A 6 52.12 -43.93 28.14
N GLN A 7 51.70 -43.58 26.91
CA GLN A 7 50.31 -43.39 26.48
C GLN A 7 49.73 -44.74 26.01
N GLU A 8 48.53 -45.07 26.47
CA GLU A 8 47.65 -46.08 25.87
C GLU A 8 46.39 -45.40 25.29
N PRO A 9 45.80 -45.95 24.20
CA PRO A 9 44.67 -45.35 23.49
C PRO A 9 43.31 -45.83 24.01
N SER A 10 42.31 -44.95 23.97
CA SER A 10 40.91 -45.21 24.35
C SER A 10 40.02 -45.28 23.09
N PRO A 11 38.89 -46.02 23.10
CA PRO A 11 38.45 -46.81 21.95
C PRO A 11 37.49 -46.09 21.00
N TYR A 12 37.50 -46.63 19.78
CA TYR A 12 36.51 -46.49 18.72
C TYR A 12 35.06 -46.54 19.22
N TYR A 13 34.26 -45.55 18.81
CA TYR A 13 32.81 -45.69 18.65
C TYR A 13 32.45 -45.49 17.19
N ASP A 14 31.96 -46.56 16.58
CA ASP A 14 31.29 -46.57 15.27
C ASP A 14 29.99 -45.78 15.35
N ILE A 15 29.92 -44.65 14.66
CA ILE A 15 28.65 -43.96 14.37
C ILE A 15 28.34 -44.17 12.90
N LYS A 16 27.34 -45.02 12.65
CA LYS A 16 26.72 -45.19 11.33
C LYS A 16 26.24 -43.84 10.81
N VAL A 17 26.87 -43.38 9.73
CA VAL A 17 26.44 -42.20 8.97
C VAL A 17 25.10 -42.54 8.30
N SER A 18 24.02 -42.06 8.89
CA SER A 18 22.71 -41.93 8.24
C SER A 18 22.86 -41.00 7.03
N GLN A 19 22.50 -41.49 5.85
CA GLN A 19 22.47 -40.73 4.61
C GLN A 19 21.62 -39.47 4.77
N LYS A 20 22.28 -38.31 4.92
CA LYS A 20 21.66 -37.01 4.68
C LYS A 20 21.26 -36.96 3.22
N ARG A 21 19.95 -37.09 2.94
CA ARG A 21 19.37 -36.62 1.69
C ARG A 21 19.50 -35.10 1.68
N THR A 22 20.49 -34.60 0.94
CA THR A 22 20.52 -33.21 0.50
C THR A 22 19.31 -33.03 -0.40
N ILE A 23 18.28 -32.34 0.08
CA ILE A 23 17.22 -31.83 -0.78
C ILE A 23 17.87 -30.69 -1.57
N GLN A 24 18.33 -31.00 -2.78
CA GLN A 24 18.65 -29.97 -3.77
C GLN A 24 17.31 -29.35 -4.20
N TYR A 25 17.08 -28.10 -3.82
CA TYR A 25 16.09 -27.26 -4.48
C TYR A 25 16.60 -27.04 -5.91
N THR A 26 16.12 -27.83 -6.86
CA THR A 26 16.36 -27.59 -8.28
C THR A 26 15.56 -26.35 -8.69
N SER A 27 16.24 -25.23 -8.82
CA SER A 27 15.71 -23.99 -9.40
C SER A 27 15.66 -24.06 -10.93
N ASN A 28 15.15 -25.16 -11.49
CA ASN A 28 15.08 -25.36 -12.93
C ASN A 28 13.66 -25.10 -13.46
N ASP A 29 13.65 -24.31 -14.53
CA ASP A 29 12.65 -24.27 -15.60
C ASP A 29 11.34 -23.53 -15.33
N PHE A 30 11.45 -22.20 -15.26
CA PHE A 30 10.48 -21.30 -15.89
C PHE A 30 11.22 -20.34 -16.83
N ASP A 31 11.85 -20.88 -17.88
CA ASP A 31 12.09 -20.14 -19.12
C ASP A 31 10.77 -20.05 -19.89
N VAL A 32 9.80 -19.37 -19.27
CA VAL A 32 8.73 -18.75 -20.05
C VAL A 32 9.37 -17.45 -20.52
N GLU A 33 9.49 -17.26 -21.82
CA GLU A 33 9.55 -15.92 -22.42
C GLU A 33 8.26 -15.19 -22.02
N GLU A 34 8.13 -14.81 -20.75
CA GLU A 34 7.18 -13.82 -20.31
C GLU A 34 7.61 -12.57 -21.04
N THR A 35 6.83 -12.18 -22.04
CA THR A 35 6.83 -10.83 -22.55
C THR A 35 6.65 -9.91 -21.35
N LEU A 36 7.77 -9.49 -20.77
CA LEU A 36 7.94 -8.56 -19.67
C LEU A 36 7.35 -7.23 -20.13
N THR A 37 6.03 -7.13 -20.10
CA THR A 37 5.31 -5.88 -20.21
C THR A 37 5.73 -5.08 -18.98
N GLY A 38 6.67 -4.14 -19.18
CA GLY A 38 7.02 -3.17 -18.15
C GLY A 38 5.76 -2.53 -17.55
N PRO A 39 5.87 -1.89 -16.37
CA PRO A 39 4.73 -1.47 -15.57
C PRO A 39 3.95 -0.36 -16.27
N ILE A 40 4.61 0.32 -17.20
CA ILE A 40 4.06 1.25 -18.16
C ILE A 40 4.02 0.45 -19.45
N LEU A 41 2.84 -0.07 -19.81
CA LEU A 41 2.59 -0.62 -21.14
C LEU A 41 3.02 0.44 -22.16
N ARG A 42 4.23 0.25 -22.72
CA ARG A 42 4.97 1.24 -23.51
C ARG A 42 3.98 1.98 -24.41
N VAL A 43 3.80 3.28 -24.14
CA VAL A 43 3.21 4.26 -25.07
C VAL A 43 1.67 4.25 -25.24
N ARG A 44 0.90 3.24 -24.79
CA ARG A 44 -0.50 3.11 -25.26
C ARG A 44 -1.54 4.13 -24.77
N HIS A 45 -1.31 4.87 -23.69
CA HIS A 45 -2.38 5.70 -23.08
C HIS A 45 -2.13 7.20 -22.96
N LEU A 46 -1.00 7.73 -23.46
CA LEU A 46 -0.64 9.14 -23.28
C LEU A 46 -0.86 10.01 -24.53
N SER A 47 -1.49 9.49 -25.60
CA SER A 47 -1.54 10.19 -26.90
C SER A 47 -2.92 10.35 -27.54
N LYS A 48 -4.03 9.95 -26.89
CA LYS A 48 -5.39 10.23 -27.41
C LYS A 48 -6.32 10.99 -26.46
N GLU A 49 -6.12 10.91 -25.14
CA GLU A 49 -7.00 11.56 -24.17
C GLU A 49 -6.36 12.78 -23.50
N SER A 50 -5.03 12.84 -23.40
CA SER A 50 -4.34 14.07 -23.03
C SER A 50 -4.21 14.93 -24.28
N ASN A 51 -5.15 15.84 -24.50
CA ASN A 51 -5.00 16.89 -25.50
C ASN A 51 -3.72 17.69 -25.17
N GLN A 52 -2.61 17.40 -25.86
CA GLN A 52 -1.35 18.15 -25.74
C GLN A 52 -1.57 19.65 -26.01
N GLU A 53 -2.63 20.01 -26.73
CA GLU A 53 -2.99 21.36 -27.12
C GLU A 53 -3.60 22.23 -25.99
N SER A 54 -3.98 21.67 -24.83
CA SER A 54 -4.65 22.45 -23.77
C SER A 54 -3.76 22.96 -22.65
N SER A 55 -2.51 22.47 -22.53
CA SER A 55 -1.61 22.97 -21.50
C SER A 55 -0.89 24.24 -21.99
N THR A 56 -1.12 25.34 -21.29
CA THR A 56 -0.44 26.63 -21.52
C THR A 56 0.87 26.76 -20.73
N CYS A 57 1.46 25.64 -20.32
CA CYS A 57 2.70 25.61 -19.53
C CYS A 57 3.88 25.28 -20.45
N THR A 58 5.07 25.73 -20.07
CA THR A 58 6.33 25.41 -20.76
C THR A 58 7.35 24.92 -19.74
N ALA A 59 8.24 24.01 -20.11
CA ALA A 59 9.35 23.61 -19.26
C ALA A 59 10.69 23.93 -19.95
N PHE A 60 11.67 24.36 -19.17
CA PHE A 60 13.02 24.65 -19.66
C PHE A 60 14.08 24.34 -18.60
N GLY A 61 15.33 24.25 -19.03
CA GLY A 61 16.50 23.98 -18.19
C GLY A 61 17.22 22.69 -18.60
N ASP A 62 18.53 22.65 -18.37
CA ASP A 62 19.40 21.56 -18.83
C ASP A 62 18.98 20.20 -18.27
N GLY A 63 18.42 20.17 -17.05
CA GLY A 63 17.94 18.95 -16.40
C GLY A 63 16.78 18.25 -17.12
N LEU A 64 16.19 18.83 -18.18
CA LEU A 64 15.24 18.13 -19.05
C LEU A 64 15.93 17.20 -20.06
N HIS A 65 17.20 17.48 -20.38
CA HIS A 65 17.90 16.85 -21.50
C HIS A 65 19.19 16.17 -21.08
N HIS A 66 19.89 16.72 -20.08
CA HIS A 66 21.18 16.21 -19.62
C HIS A 66 21.27 16.26 -18.11
N ALA A 67 21.82 15.18 -17.52
CA ALA A 67 22.17 15.13 -16.11
C ALA A 67 23.43 14.27 -15.93
N ASN A 68 24.02 14.30 -14.74
CA ASN A 68 25.13 13.44 -14.36
C ASN A 68 24.74 12.62 -13.13
N VAL A 69 25.12 11.34 -13.11
CA VAL A 69 24.91 10.47 -11.93
C VAL A 69 25.51 11.11 -10.68
N GLY A 70 24.72 11.17 -9.60
CA GLY A 70 25.13 11.73 -8.32
C GLY A 70 25.11 13.27 -8.23
N ASN A 71 24.89 13.97 -9.34
CA ASN A 71 24.79 15.43 -9.37
C ASN A 71 23.34 15.89 -9.43
N ILE A 72 23.03 16.98 -8.71
CA ILE A 72 21.70 17.60 -8.76
C ILE A 72 21.47 18.20 -10.15
N ALA A 73 20.45 17.72 -10.84
CA ALA A 73 19.92 18.31 -12.07
C ALA A 73 18.70 19.17 -11.74
N ARG A 74 18.49 20.25 -12.49
CA ARG A 74 17.40 21.20 -12.29
C ARG A 74 16.72 21.56 -13.60
N PHE A 75 15.42 21.79 -13.54
CA PHE A 75 14.62 22.38 -14.59
C PHE A 75 13.50 23.22 -13.97
N THR A 76 12.82 24.02 -14.78
CA THR A 76 11.76 24.90 -14.33
C THR A 76 10.54 24.72 -15.23
N ILE A 77 9.36 24.63 -14.62
CA ILE A 77 8.08 24.73 -15.33
C ILE A 77 7.58 26.16 -15.17
N LYS A 78 7.36 26.85 -16.28
CA LYS A 78 6.74 28.17 -16.34
C LYS A 78 5.29 28.06 -16.75
N VAL A 79 4.42 28.62 -15.93
CA VAL A 79 2.98 28.73 -16.21
C VAL A 79 2.67 30.09 -16.82
N THR A 80 1.72 30.16 -17.74
CA THR A 80 1.32 31.43 -18.39
C THR A 80 0.69 32.44 -17.43
N ASN A 81 0.14 31.99 -16.31
CA ASN A 81 -0.47 32.86 -15.30
C ASN A 81 -0.31 32.21 -13.91
N ALA A 82 0.36 32.93 -13.00
CA ALA A 82 0.63 32.45 -11.64
C ALA A 82 -0.64 32.08 -10.85
N SER A 83 -1.80 32.66 -11.17
CA SER A 83 -3.08 32.25 -10.55
C SER A 83 -3.46 30.80 -10.87
N LEU A 84 -3.02 30.25 -12.00
CA LEU A 84 -3.25 28.85 -12.38
C LEU A 84 -2.58 27.88 -11.40
N LEU A 85 -1.51 28.28 -10.71
CA LEU A 85 -0.85 27.44 -9.69
C LEU A 85 -1.76 27.10 -8.51
N GLN A 86 -2.82 27.88 -8.30
CA GLN A 86 -3.84 27.54 -7.31
C GLN A 86 -4.69 26.35 -7.79
N SER A 87 -4.90 26.21 -9.10
CA SER A 87 -5.78 25.23 -9.72
C SER A 87 -5.08 23.98 -10.27
N PHE A 88 -3.75 24.01 -10.44
CA PHE A 88 -3.00 22.90 -11.00
C PHE A 88 -1.90 22.36 -10.08
N ALA A 89 -1.43 21.15 -10.38
CA ALA A 89 -0.29 20.49 -9.78
C ALA A 89 0.55 19.81 -10.88
N PHE A 90 1.85 19.57 -10.66
CA PHE A 90 2.77 19.12 -11.72
C PHE A 90 3.62 17.90 -11.36
N SER A 91 3.48 16.81 -12.11
CA SER A 91 4.31 15.59 -11.99
C SER A 91 5.51 15.66 -12.90
N ALA A 92 6.67 15.18 -12.43
CA ALA A 92 7.82 14.90 -13.26
C ALA A 92 8.39 13.50 -12.96
N LEU A 93 8.49 12.64 -13.97
CA LEU A 93 8.94 11.25 -13.86
C LEU A 93 9.91 10.90 -15.00
N ALA A 94 11.08 10.37 -14.64
CA ALA A 94 12.01 9.76 -15.58
C ALA A 94 11.78 8.24 -15.64
N VAL A 95 11.66 7.70 -16.85
CA VAL A 95 11.45 6.27 -17.10
C VAL A 95 12.48 5.76 -18.10
N SER A 96 13.20 4.70 -17.73
CA SER A 96 14.03 3.91 -18.63
C SER A 96 13.53 2.46 -18.68
N GLU A 97 14.22 1.59 -19.42
CA GLU A 97 13.88 0.16 -19.47
C GLU A 97 13.89 -0.51 -18.09
N ASN A 98 14.85 -0.16 -17.24
CA ASN A 98 15.13 -0.89 -16.00
C ASN A 98 15.06 -0.05 -14.72
N HIS A 99 14.78 1.25 -14.84
CA HIS A 99 14.85 2.18 -13.73
C HIS A 99 13.88 3.35 -13.92
N MET A 100 13.20 3.72 -12.83
CA MET A 100 12.34 4.90 -12.76
C MET A 100 12.67 5.75 -11.53
N PHE A 101 12.70 7.07 -11.71
CA PHE A 101 12.88 8.02 -10.62
C PHE A 101 12.06 9.29 -10.84
N VAL A 102 11.74 9.97 -9.74
CA VAL A 102 10.85 11.13 -9.72
C VAL A 102 11.68 12.39 -9.50
N ALA A 103 11.26 13.51 -10.08
CA ALA A 103 11.81 14.82 -9.74
C ALA A 103 10.93 15.54 -8.73
N ASP A 104 11.57 16.15 -7.75
CA ASP A 104 10.92 16.82 -6.64
C ASP A 104 10.82 18.33 -6.91
N PRO A 105 9.68 18.96 -6.57
CA PRO A 105 9.56 20.41 -6.65
C PRO A 105 10.38 21.08 -5.56
N LEU A 106 10.92 22.26 -5.86
CA LEU A 106 11.42 23.18 -4.83
C LEU A 106 10.25 23.97 -4.20
N PRO A 107 10.45 24.57 -3.01
CA PRO A 107 9.44 25.44 -2.40
C PRO A 107 8.98 26.54 -3.35
N TYR A 108 7.67 26.61 -3.57
CA TYR A 108 7.06 27.60 -4.45
C TYR A 108 7.17 29.01 -3.85
N VAL A 109 7.70 29.94 -4.63
CA VAL A 109 7.77 31.35 -4.26
C VAL A 109 6.46 32.03 -4.65
N ARG A 110 5.69 32.51 -3.65
CA ARG A 110 4.39 33.15 -3.89
C ARG A 110 4.51 34.31 -4.89
N GLY A 111 3.72 34.23 -5.96
CA GLY A 111 3.66 35.25 -7.01
C GLY A 111 4.59 34.97 -8.18
N SER A 112 5.43 33.95 -8.09
CA SER A 112 6.19 33.44 -9.23
C SER A 112 5.28 32.69 -10.19
N ASP A 113 5.55 32.80 -11.48
CA ASP A 113 4.98 31.95 -12.53
C ASP A 113 5.88 30.75 -12.85
N GLU A 114 6.93 30.54 -12.04
CA GLU A 114 7.93 29.49 -12.23
C GLU A 114 7.93 28.52 -11.04
N ILE A 115 7.98 27.23 -11.38
CA ILE A 115 8.06 26.13 -10.42
C ILE A 115 9.36 25.39 -10.71
N PRO A 116 10.40 25.59 -9.90
CA PRO A 116 11.64 24.87 -10.09
C PRO A 116 11.51 23.43 -9.55
N PHE A 117 12.12 22.50 -10.26
CA PHE A 117 12.22 21.09 -9.91
C PHE A 117 13.68 20.67 -9.88
N PHE A 118 13.97 19.62 -9.12
CA PHE A 118 15.28 19.02 -9.06
C PHE A 118 15.19 17.50 -8.89
N TYR A 119 16.26 16.81 -9.27
CA TYR A 119 16.45 15.40 -9.00
C TYR A 119 17.94 15.07 -8.97
N THR A 120 18.30 13.92 -8.40
CA THR A 120 19.68 13.40 -8.42
C THR A 120 19.63 11.98 -8.99
N PRO A 121 19.99 11.77 -10.27
CA PRO A 121 19.90 10.46 -10.86
C PRO A 121 20.99 9.54 -10.28
N THR A 122 20.62 8.28 -10.05
CA THR A 122 21.51 7.26 -9.46
C THR A 122 22.12 6.34 -10.52
N LEU A 123 21.54 6.28 -11.72
CA LEU A 123 21.96 5.38 -12.79
C LEU A 123 22.07 6.12 -14.13
N ALA A 124 23.16 5.89 -14.85
CA ALA A 124 23.38 6.42 -16.18
C ALA A 124 22.47 5.72 -17.20
N GLY A 125 22.09 6.42 -18.27
CA GLY A 125 21.25 5.87 -19.32
C GLY A 125 20.40 6.91 -20.04
N GLU A 126 19.61 6.43 -20.99
CA GLU A 126 18.59 7.23 -21.66
C GLU A 126 17.24 7.03 -20.97
N TYR A 127 16.53 8.13 -20.73
CA TYR A 127 15.24 8.15 -20.07
C TYR A 127 14.25 8.98 -20.90
N ASP A 128 13.00 8.53 -20.92
CA ASP A 128 11.87 9.37 -21.27
C ASP A 128 11.47 10.15 -20.01
N PHE A 129 11.57 11.48 -20.07
CA PHE A 129 11.29 12.38 -18.96
C PHE A 129 9.91 13.03 -19.14
N TYR A 130 8.92 12.49 -18.44
CA TYR A 130 7.53 12.91 -18.53
C TYR A 130 7.26 14.08 -17.59
N ILE A 131 6.56 15.10 -18.08
CA ILE A 131 6.02 16.18 -17.25
C ILE A 131 4.52 16.31 -17.50
N GLU A 132 3.74 16.24 -16.42
CA GLU A 132 2.28 16.26 -16.48
C GLU A 132 1.69 17.35 -15.58
N GLN A 133 0.67 18.03 -16.10
CA GLN A 133 -0.16 18.99 -15.40
C GLN A 133 -1.50 18.35 -15.03
N MET A 134 -1.93 18.51 -13.78
CA MET A 134 -3.20 17.97 -13.26
C MET A 134 -4.06 19.09 -12.67
N HIS A 135 -5.35 19.13 -13.02
CA HIS A 135 -6.30 20.13 -12.54
C HIS A 135 -6.98 19.67 -11.25
N LYS A 136 -6.82 20.44 -10.15
CA LYS A 136 -7.27 20.10 -8.79
C LYS A 136 -8.75 19.77 -8.67
N SER A 137 -9.62 20.59 -9.26
CA SER A 137 -11.08 20.42 -9.14
C SER A 137 -11.73 19.57 -10.24
N LYS A 138 -11.17 19.55 -11.45
CA LYS A 138 -11.75 18.83 -12.59
C LYS A 138 -11.24 17.40 -12.73
N GLY A 139 -10.12 17.08 -12.08
CA GLY A 139 -9.46 15.78 -12.22
C GLY A 139 -8.90 15.55 -13.62
N ASP A 140 -8.78 16.60 -14.43
CA ASP A 140 -8.16 16.55 -15.75
C ASP A 140 -6.64 16.43 -15.62
N GLN A 141 -6.02 15.75 -16.56
CA GLN A 141 -4.58 15.52 -16.58
C GLN A 141 -4.05 15.56 -18.01
N TYR A 142 -2.95 16.29 -18.19
CA TYR A 142 -2.35 16.55 -19.50
C TYR A 142 -0.84 16.47 -19.41
N GLN A 143 -0.19 15.98 -20.47
CA GLN A 143 1.23 16.22 -20.65
C GLN A 143 1.45 17.67 -21.09
N ILE A 144 2.50 18.31 -20.59
CA ILE A 144 2.86 19.64 -21.08
C ILE A 144 3.48 19.52 -22.48
N PRO A 145 3.45 20.58 -23.31
CA PRO A 145 4.14 20.60 -24.60
C PRO A 145 5.62 20.23 -24.45
N GLY A 146 6.09 19.32 -25.31
CA GLY A 146 7.46 18.80 -25.30
C GLY A 146 7.67 17.53 -24.47
N SER A 147 6.74 17.14 -23.60
CA SER A 147 6.79 15.87 -22.88
C SER A 147 6.37 14.69 -23.80
N PRO A 148 7.01 13.50 -23.69
CA PRO A 148 8.23 13.26 -22.92
C PRO A 148 9.46 13.93 -23.52
N PHE A 149 10.32 14.48 -22.67
CA PHE A 149 11.63 14.99 -23.06
C PHE A 149 12.63 13.83 -23.08
N ARG A 150 13.50 13.77 -24.09
CA ARG A 150 14.62 12.83 -24.08
C ARG A 150 15.68 13.31 -23.09
N LEU A 151 15.90 12.56 -22.01
CA LEU A 151 16.90 12.83 -20.99
C LEU A 151 18.07 11.84 -21.10
N ILE A 152 19.29 12.35 -21.19
CA ILE A 152 20.53 11.57 -21.15
C ILE A 152 21.21 11.78 -19.81
N VAL A 153 21.29 10.73 -19.00
CA VAL A 153 22.04 10.74 -17.75
C VAL A 153 23.44 10.17 -18.01
N LEU A 154 24.45 11.04 -17.91
CA LEU A 154 25.85 10.71 -18.07
C LEU A 154 26.42 10.12 -16.77
N GLY A 155 27.31 9.14 -16.90
CA GLY A 155 27.97 8.48 -15.78
C GLY A 155 28.63 7.18 -16.21
N ILE A 156 29.13 6.41 -15.23
CA ILE A 156 29.62 5.07 -15.49
C ILE A 156 28.43 4.22 -15.95
N LYS A 157 28.59 3.51 -17.08
CA LYS A 157 27.57 2.59 -17.57
C LYS A 157 27.20 1.62 -16.47
N VAL A 158 25.91 1.42 -16.25
CA VAL A 158 25.39 0.51 -15.23
C VAL A 158 25.97 -0.88 -15.47
N ASN A 159 26.65 -1.42 -14.46
CA ASN A 159 27.08 -2.81 -14.42
C ASN A 159 26.01 -3.60 -13.65
N GLU A 160 25.20 -4.36 -14.37
CA GLU A 160 24.07 -5.11 -13.81
C GLU A 160 24.52 -6.08 -12.71
N GLU A 161 25.64 -6.80 -12.90
CA GLU A 161 26.18 -7.72 -11.89
C GLU A 161 26.60 -7.00 -10.60
N ALA A 162 27.18 -5.79 -10.73
CA ALA A 162 27.57 -4.98 -9.58
C ALA A 162 26.34 -4.47 -8.81
N GLU A 163 25.29 -4.05 -9.52
CA GLU A 163 24.02 -3.62 -8.91
C GLU A 163 23.33 -4.79 -8.19
N ILE A 164 23.26 -5.97 -8.81
CA ILE A 164 22.71 -7.18 -8.19
C ILE A 164 23.49 -7.53 -6.93
N LYS A 165 24.83 -7.57 -7.02
CA LYS A 165 25.69 -7.86 -5.86
C LYS A 165 25.51 -6.84 -4.73
N PHE A 166 25.32 -5.56 -5.07
CA PHE A 166 25.01 -4.53 -4.10
C PHE A 166 23.65 -4.78 -3.43
N THR A 167 22.59 -4.96 -4.21
CA THR A 167 21.24 -5.25 -3.70
C THR A 167 21.21 -6.51 -2.84
N ASP A 168 21.90 -7.57 -3.24
CA ASP A 168 22.00 -8.82 -2.49
C ASP A 168 22.76 -8.67 -1.17
N SER A 169 23.63 -7.66 -1.06
CA SER A 169 24.37 -7.38 0.17
C SER A 169 23.56 -6.60 1.20
N LEU A 170 22.46 -5.96 0.77
CA LEU A 170 21.62 -5.17 1.66
C LEU A 170 20.78 -6.07 2.58
N PRO A 171 20.50 -5.62 3.81
CA PRO A 171 19.58 -6.33 4.69
C PRO A 171 18.13 -6.22 4.20
N SER A 172 17.29 -7.14 4.66
CA SER A 172 15.85 -7.10 4.43
C SER A 172 15.23 -5.83 5.03
N CYS A 173 14.44 -5.09 4.25
CA CYS A 173 13.72 -3.90 4.71
C CYS A 173 12.77 -4.21 5.86
N GLN A 174 12.31 -5.45 5.97
CA GLN A 174 11.44 -5.91 7.05
C GLN A 174 12.18 -6.10 8.39
N THR A 175 13.51 -6.14 8.37
CA THR A 175 14.35 -6.36 9.57
C THR A 175 14.97 -5.10 10.14
N ILE A 176 15.07 -4.04 9.35
CA ILE A 176 15.66 -2.77 9.81
C ILE A 176 14.64 -1.92 10.59
N PRO A 177 15.10 -1.02 11.48
CA PRO A 177 14.25 -0.01 12.09
C PRO A 177 13.63 0.91 11.03
N GLN A 178 12.32 1.13 11.12
CA GLN A 178 11.54 1.97 10.21
C GLN A 178 11.06 3.24 10.92
N ASN A 179 11.97 3.83 11.70
CA ASN A 179 11.74 5.01 12.54
C ASN A 179 12.28 6.30 11.91
N ASN A 180 12.56 6.31 10.61
CA ASN A 180 12.88 7.51 9.85
C ASN A 180 12.60 7.27 8.36
N LEU A 181 11.93 8.21 7.70
CA LEU A 181 11.61 8.16 6.27
C LEU A 181 12.81 7.93 5.33
N SER A 182 14.04 8.18 5.77
CA SER A 182 15.23 7.86 4.95
C SER A 182 15.33 6.39 4.56
N TRP A 183 14.68 5.47 5.31
CA TRP A 183 14.71 4.03 5.00
C TRP A 183 14.01 3.69 3.68
N VAL A 184 13.10 4.55 3.20
CA VAL A 184 12.36 4.43 1.94
C VAL A 184 12.84 5.41 0.86
N GLU A 185 13.99 6.06 1.05
CA GLU A 185 14.63 6.76 -0.06
C GLU A 185 15.17 5.75 -1.07
N GLY A 186 14.64 5.79 -2.29
CA GLY A 186 14.94 4.78 -3.28
C GLY A 186 14.35 5.10 -4.64
N SER A 187 14.31 4.07 -5.47
CA SER A 187 13.84 4.14 -6.85
C SER A 187 13.23 2.80 -7.25
N TRP A 188 12.41 2.81 -8.29
CA TRP A 188 11.86 1.57 -8.86
C TRP A 188 12.87 0.98 -9.85
N LYS A 189 13.18 -0.31 -9.69
CA LYS A 189 14.12 -1.06 -10.51
C LYS A 189 13.50 -2.37 -10.98
N THR A 190 13.96 -2.90 -12.11
CA THR A 190 13.57 -4.23 -12.61
C THR A 190 14.44 -5.34 -12.03
N ARG A 191 13.97 -6.59 -12.18
CA ARG A 191 14.74 -7.81 -11.89
C ARG A 191 16.17 -7.80 -12.45
N LYS A 192 16.41 -7.16 -13.61
CA LYS A 192 17.75 -7.08 -14.22
C LYS A 192 18.76 -6.34 -13.34
N LEU A 193 18.31 -5.39 -12.52
CA LEU A 193 19.19 -4.60 -11.65
C LEU A 193 19.20 -5.06 -10.21
N VAL A 194 18.13 -5.69 -9.73
CA VAL A 194 18.00 -6.11 -8.32
C VAL A 194 18.28 -7.59 -8.08
N GLY A 195 18.29 -8.40 -9.13
CA GLY A 195 18.48 -9.84 -9.01
C GLY A 195 17.23 -10.56 -8.51
N SER A 196 17.41 -11.78 -8.00
CA SER A 196 16.34 -12.66 -7.55
C SER A 196 16.39 -13.02 -6.07
N LYS A 197 17.48 -12.72 -5.35
CA LYS A 197 17.67 -13.12 -3.94
C LYS A 197 16.53 -12.67 -3.04
N HIS A 198 16.15 -11.39 -3.14
CA HIS A 198 15.06 -10.80 -2.38
C HIS A 198 13.71 -10.92 -3.11
N GLY A 199 13.70 -11.45 -4.34
CA GLY A 199 12.53 -11.50 -5.21
C GLY A 199 12.18 -10.15 -5.85
N VAL A 200 11.16 -10.18 -6.72
CA VAL A 200 10.56 -9.00 -7.35
C VAL A 200 9.05 -9.16 -7.39
N LEU A 201 8.31 -8.06 -7.52
CA LEU A 201 6.86 -8.12 -7.71
C LEU A 201 6.51 -8.89 -8.99
N ARG A 202 5.25 -9.30 -9.13
CA ARG A 202 4.77 -10.03 -10.31
C ARG A 202 4.87 -9.24 -11.62
N SER A 203 5.03 -7.92 -11.56
CA SER A 203 5.34 -7.05 -12.70
C SER A 203 6.81 -7.09 -13.15
N GLY A 204 7.68 -7.74 -12.38
CA GLY A 204 9.13 -7.71 -12.57
C GLY A 204 9.81 -6.48 -11.98
N TRP A 205 9.05 -5.58 -11.33
CA TRP A 205 9.55 -4.38 -10.67
C TRP A 205 9.64 -4.54 -9.16
N VAL A 206 10.50 -3.73 -8.55
CA VAL A 206 10.58 -3.59 -7.10
C VAL A 206 11.05 -2.18 -6.79
N PHE A 207 10.50 -1.57 -5.74
CA PHE A 207 11.08 -0.39 -5.14
C PHE A 207 12.31 -0.80 -4.34
N GLN A 208 13.47 -0.25 -4.70
CA GLN A 208 14.75 -0.53 -4.05
C GLN A 208 15.18 0.70 -3.23
N PRO A 209 15.04 0.66 -1.90
CA PRO A 209 15.66 1.64 -1.03
C PRO A 209 17.18 1.57 -1.06
N LYS A 210 17.84 2.66 -0.65
CA LYS A 210 19.30 2.77 -0.61
C LYS A 210 19.97 1.86 0.43
N ILE A 211 19.26 1.53 1.52
CA ILE A 211 19.86 0.89 2.71
C ILE A 211 19.32 -0.52 3.01
N CYS A 212 18.32 -0.99 2.26
CA CYS A 212 17.70 -2.29 2.45
C CYS A 212 17.05 -2.77 1.15
N SER A 213 16.74 -4.06 1.08
CA SER A 213 16.00 -4.71 0.00
C SER A 213 14.71 -5.34 0.53
N PHE A 214 13.59 -5.19 -0.16
CA PHE A 214 12.34 -5.81 0.28
C PHE A 214 12.37 -7.31 0.00
N ASP A 215 12.15 -8.12 1.03
CA ASP A 215 11.87 -9.55 0.82
C ASP A 215 10.47 -9.69 0.22
N ILE A 216 10.40 -10.22 -1.00
CA ILE A 216 9.16 -10.54 -1.70
C ILE A 216 8.85 -12.02 -1.50
N PHE A 217 7.63 -12.31 -1.05
CA PHE A 217 7.15 -13.66 -0.79
C PHE A 217 6.44 -14.21 -2.03
N SER A 218 6.89 -15.38 -2.46
CA SER A 218 6.25 -16.20 -3.48
C SER A 218 4.99 -16.87 -2.96
N GLN A 219 4.17 -17.38 -3.86
CA GLN A 219 2.93 -18.07 -3.48
C GLN A 219 3.22 -19.36 -2.70
N GLU A 220 4.30 -20.06 -3.03
CA GLU A 220 4.76 -21.26 -2.33
C GLU A 220 5.14 -20.94 -0.89
N GLU A 221 5.88 -19.86 -0.68
CA GLU A 221 6.26 -19.40 0.67
C GLU A 221 5.04 -18.95 1.47
N LEU A 222 4.08 -18.28 0.84
CA LEU A 222 2.84 -17.91 1.53
C LEU A 222 1.99 -19.14 1.88
N ALA A 223 2.05 -20.19 1.07
CA ALA A 223 1.41 -21.46 1.40
C ALA A 223 2.09 -22.17 2.58
N VAL A 224 3.43 -22.11 2.67
CA VAL A 224 4.19 -22.53 3.85
C VAL A 224 3.81 -21.71 5.08
N ALA A 225 3.70 -20.39 4.96
CA ALA A 225 3.28 -19.51 6.06
C ALA A 225 1.86 -19.82 6.55
N ALA A 226 0.94 -20.12 5.64
CA ALA A 226 -0.42 -20.54 5.96
C ALA A 226 -0.46 -21.90 6.68
N ALA A 227 0.49 -22.81 6.38
CA ALA A 227 0.58 -24.14 7.01
C ALA A 227 1.38 -24.16 8.32
N SER A 228 2.22 -23.16 8.57
CA SER A 228 3.02 -23.00 9.80
C SER A 228 2.14 -22.98 11.05
N LEU A 229 2.60 -23.56 12.16
CA LEU A 229 1.86 -23.61 13.42
C LEU A 229 1.64 -22.22 14.07
N ASP A 230 2.53 -21.28 13.81
CA ASP A 230 2.42 -19.92 14.32
C ASP A 230 1.33 -19.15 13.55
N ALA A 231 0.21 -18.85 14.22
CA ALA A 231 -0.83 -18.00 13.67
C ALA A 231 -0.32 -16.57 13.43
N ARG A 232 -0.57 -16.04 12.23
CA ARG A 232 -0.18 -14.69 11.81
C ARG A 232 -1.39 -13.90 11.33
N SER A 233 -1.43 -12.62 11.67
CA SER A 233 -2.56 -11.76 11.35
C SER A 233 -2.16 -10.36 10.92
N ILE A 234 -2.75 -9.90 9.81
CA ILE A 234 -2.55 -8.56 9.23
C ILE A 234 -3.90 -7.86 9.18
N VAL A 235 -3.97 -6.63 9.66
CA VAL A 235 -5.20 -5.84 9.70
C VAL A 235 -5.01 -4.56 8.90
N ILE A 236 -5.92 -4.29 7.97
CA ILE A 236 -5.96 -3.10 7.14
C ILE A 236 -7.18 -2.26 7.54
N LEU A 237 -6.93 -1.07 8.08
CA LEU A 237 -7.94 -0.13 8.54
C LEU A 237 -7.88 1.12 7.66
N GLY A 238 -8.84 1.31 6.77
CA GLY A 238 -8.83 2.50 5.93
C GLY A 238 -9.99 2.60 4.96
N SER A 239 -9.79 3.38 3.89
CA SER A 239 -10.81 3.68 2.90
C SER A 239 -10.82 2.67 1.74
N SER A 240 -11.55 3.00 0.67
CA SER A 240 -11.45 2.32 -0.62
C SER A 240 -10.00 2.16 -1.10
N THR A 241 -9.15 3.15 -0.81
CA THR A 241 -7.75 3.17 -1.26
C THR A 241 -6.96 2.06 -0.60
N GLU A 242 -7.02 1.98 0.74
CA GLU A 242 -6.33 0.98 1.54
C GLU A 242 -6.91 -0.43 1.34
N ARG A 243 -8.19 -0.55 0.94
CA ARG A 243 -8.76 -1.83 0.48
C ARG A 243 -7.97 -2.44 -0.68
N GLY A 244 -7.29 -1.64 -1.51
CA GLY A 244 -6.38 -2.15 -2.54
C GLY A 244 -5.22 -2.98 -1.97
N ILE A 245 -4.69 -2.62 -0.80
CA ILE A 245 -3.67 -3.39 -0.07
C ILE A 245 -4.26 -4.72 0.41
N PHE A 246 -5.46 -4.68 1.01
CA PHE A 246 -6.18 -5.89 1.42
C PHE A 246 -6.39 -6.85 0.25
N LEU A 247 -6.92 -6.36 -0.87
CA LEU A 247 -7.13 -7.19 -2.05
C LEU A 247 -5.81 -7.72 -2.60
N SER A 248 -4.73 -6.92 -2.59
CA SER A 248 -3.40 -7.39 -3.00
C SER A 248 -2.91 -8.55 -2.12
N LEU A 249 -3.14 -8.47 -0.81
CA LEU A 249 -2.85 -9.57 0.12
C LEU A 249 -3.69 -10.83 -0.18
N VAL A 250 -4.99 -10.68 -0.42
CA VAL A 250 -5.89 -11.79 -0.82
C VAL A 250 -5.39 -12.45 -2.11
N ASP A 251 -5.04 -11.64 -3.10
CA ASP A 251 -4.53 -12.09 -4.40
C ASP A 251 -3.18 -12.81 -4.29
N LEU A 252 -2.27 -12.34 -3.44
CA LEU A 252 -0.97 -13.00 -3.20
C LEU A 252 -1.10 -14.34 -2.47
N ILE A 253 -2.00 -14.42 -1.49
CA ILE A 253 -2.12 -15.62 -0.65
C ILE A 253 -2.92 -16.72 -1.35
N LEU A 254 -3.99 -16.37 -2.07
CA LEU A 254 -4.80 -17.33 -2.79
C LEU A 254 -4.12 -17.74 -4.10
N ASN A 255 -4.18 -19.04 -4.40
CA ASN A 255 -3.76 -19.55 -5.71
C ASN A 255 -4.79 -19.17 -6.79
N ASP A 256 -4.40 -19.33 -8.05
CA ASP A 256 -5.23 -18.94 -9.20
C ASP A 256 -6.62 -19.58 -9.22
N LYS A 257 -6.72 -20.85 -8.81
CA LYS A 257 -8.00 -21.55 -8.68
C LYS A 257 -8.85 -20.96 -7.55
N GLU A 258 -8.24 -20.71 -6.40
CA GLU A 258 -8.92 -20.21 -5.21
C GLU A 258 -9.49 -18.79 -5.40
N LYS A 259 -8.77 -17.93 -6.14
CA LYS A 259 -9.20 -16.54 -6.41
C LYS A 259 -9.92 -16.34 -7.74
N ALA A 260 -10.21 -17.40 -8.50
CA ALA A 260 -10.88 -17.32 -9.80
C ALA A 260 -12.21 -16.56 -9.78
N LEU A 261 -12.85 -16.43 -8.61
CA LEU A 261 -14.11 -15.71 -8.42
C LEU A 261 -13.98 -14.44 -7.56
N ILE A 262 -12.77 -13.91 -7.31
CA ILE A 262 -12.58 -12.73 -6.44
C ILE A 262 -13.43 -11.53 -6.87
N SER A 263 -13.54 -11.24 -8.18
CA SER A 263 -14.39 -10.17 -8.73
C SER A 263 -15.89 -10.34 -8.45
N LYS A 264 -16.35 -11.58 -8.27
CA LYS A 264 -17.75 -11.94 -8.01
C LYS A 264 -18.01 -12.23 -6.52
N SER A 265 -16.96 -12.30 -5.71
CA SER A 265 -17.04 -12.60 -4.27
C SER A 265 -17.50 -11.42 -3.43
N ASP A 266 -17.80 -11.67 -2.16
CA ASP A 266 -18.16 -10.62 -1.21
C ASP A 266 -17.06 -9.55 -1.07
N PHE A 267 -15.78 -9.91 -1.28
CA PHE A 267 -14.66 -8.98 -1.18
C PHE A 267 -14.68 -7.87 -2.24
N SER A 268 -15.21 -8.12 -3.44
CA SER A 268 -15.14 -7.13 -4.53
C SER A 268 -15.97 -5.87 -4.26
N LYS A 269 -17.03 -6.01 -3.44
CA LYS A 269 -17.96 -4.93 -3.10
C LYS A 269 -18.20 -4.81 -1.59
N CYS A 270 -17.31 -5.34 -0.76
CA CYS A 270 -17.44 -5.15 0.68
C CYS A 270 -16.97 -3.75 1.10
N TRP A 271 -17.87 -3.01 1.76
CA TRP A 271 -17.65 -1.65 2.27
C TRP A 271 -17.88 -1.53 3.79
N GLY A 272 -17.63 -2.64 4.50
CA GLY A 272 -17.69 -2.72 5.95
C GLY A 272 -16.52 -3.56 6.43
N PHE A 273 -16.81 -4.79 6.86
CA PHE A 273 -15.78 -5.73 7.33
C PHE A 273 -15.58 -6.89 6.34
N ALA A 274 -14.34 -7.24 6.06
CA ALA A 274 -13.97 -8.43 5.30
C ALA A 274 -12.77 -9.12 5.94
N GLU A 275 -12.80 -10.45 5.96
CA GLU A 275 -11.73 -11.28 6.50
C GLU A 275 -11.51 -12.51 5.62
N LEU A 276 -10.23 -12.79 5.37
CA LEU A 276 -9.75 -14.02 4.76
C LEU A 276 -8.81 -14.71 5.74
N GLN A 277 -9.04 -15.99 6.01
CA GLN A 277 -8.09 -16.84 6.71
C GLN A 277 -7.78 -18.07 5.85
N VAL A 278 -6.50 -18.32 5.64
CA VAL A 278 -5.98 -19.51 4.96
C VAL A 278 -5.04 -20.22 5.93
N GLY A 279 -5.47 -21.36 6.46
CA GLY A 279 -4.77 -22.02 7.56
C GLY A 279 -4.55 -21.07 8.75
N ASN A 280 -3.30 -20.81 9.08
CA ASN A 280 -2.87 -19.96 10.19
C ASN A 280 -2.53 -18.52 9.77
N LEU A 281 -2.71 -18.15 8.50
CA LEU A 281 -2.54 -16.78 8.03
C LEU A 281 -3.90 -16.09 7.87
N ARG A 282 -4.12 -15.01 8.62
CA ARG A 282 -5.38 -14.26 8.69
C ARG A 282 -5.19 -12.82 8.23
N ILE A 283 -6.12 -12.31 7.42
CA ILE A 283 -6.10 -10.94 6.93
C ILE A 283 -7.47 -10.33 7.11
N ILE A 284 -7.50 -9.12 7.66
CA ILE A 284 -8.71 -8.39 7.96
C ILE A 284 -8.66 -7.03 7.26
N TYR A 285 -9.80 -6.63 6.69
CA TYR A 285 -10.08 -5.27 6.26
C TYR A 285 -11.32 -4.75 6.98
N GLN A 286 -11.24 -3.50 7.43
CA GLN A 286 -12.37 -2.75 7.94
C GLN A 286 -12.37 -1.38 7.25
N ASP A 287 -13.50 -0.99 6.65
CA ASP A 287 -13.71 0.39 6.20
C ASP A 287 -13.63 1.29 7.44
N PHE A 288 -12.54 2.03 7.57
CA PHE A 288 -12.11 2.69 8.80
C PHE A 288 -11.72 4.15 8.51
N ARG A 289 -12.62 4.89 7.87
CA ARG A 289 -12.39 6.27 7.38
C ARG A 289 -12.34 7.35 8.46
N ILE A 290 -11.60 7.09 9.54
CA ILE A 290 -11.53 7.98 10.70
C ILE A 290 -10.86 9.31 10.34
N GLU A 291 -10.08 9.35 9.25
CA GLU A 291 -9.51 10.57 8.69
C GLU A 291 -10.58 11.60 8.26
N HIS A 292 -11.83 11.19 8.09
CA HIS A 292 -12.96 12.07 7.80
C HIS A 292 -13.69 12.58 9.05
N ALA A 293 -13.42 12.02 10.24
CA ALA A 293 -14.03 12.48 11.48
C ALA A 293 -13.54 13.88 11.86
N ARG A 294 -14.46 14.81 12.20
CA ARG A 294 -14.12 16.16 12.64
C ARG A 294 -13.69 16.17 14.11
N ILE A 295 -12.58 16.86 14.41
CA ILE A 295 -12.02 16.96 15.77
C ILE A 295 -12.95 17.73 16.73
N SER A 296 -13.81 18.61 16.22
CA SER A 296 -14.80 19.32 17.05
C SER A 296 -15.77 18.39 17.79
N HIS A 297 -15.90 17.12 17.37
CA HIS A 297 -16.68 16.11 18.08
C HIS A 297 -15.99 15.55 19.34
N PHE A 298 -14.72 15.90 19.60
CA PHE A 298 -13.96 15.37 20.74
C PHE A 298 -14.23 16.12 22.07
N GLN A 299 -14.99 17.23 22.06
CA GLN A 299 -15.06 18.15 23.21
C GLN A 299 -16.45 18.34 23.85
N SER A 300 -17.53 17.73 23.32
CA SER A 300 -18.86 17.89 23.90
C SER A 300 -19.50 16.55 24.25
N GLU A 301 -19.32 16.09 25.49
CA GLU A 301 -19.88 14.84 26.01
C GLU A 301 -21.42 14.81 26.01
N ASN A 302 -22.11 15.95 25.84
CA ASN A 302 -23.57 16.05 26.00
C ASN A 302 -24.35 16.41 24.71
N ASN A 303 -23.67 16.75 23.61
CA ASN A 303 -24.33 17.13 22.36
C ASN A 303 -23.67 16.38 21.20
N PHE A 304 -24.45 15.63 20.43
CA PHE A 304 -23.97 15.03 19.19
C PHE A 304 -24.60 15.72 17.98
N THR A 305 -23.79 15.97 16.96
CA THR A 305 -24.25 16.50 15.67
C THR A 305 -24.70 15.33 14.81
N ILE A 306 -25.95 15.35 14.37
CA ILE A 306 -26.46 14.45 13.35
C ILE A 306 -26.24 15.10 11.99
N THR A 307 -25.66 14.35 11.06
CA THR A 307 -25.57 14.75 9.65
C THR A 307 -26.57 13.97 8.81
N CYS A 308 -27.28 14.70 7.96
CA CYS A 308 -28.35 14.22 7.11
C CYS A 308 -28.02 14.56 5.65
N HIS A 309 -28.20 13.59 4.74
CA HIS A 309 -28.17 13.79 3.29
C HIS A 309 -29.60 13.62 2.79
N ASN A 310 -30.19 14.71 2.28
CA ASN A 310 -31.61 14.81 2.01
C ASN A 310 -32.44 14.44 3.26
N GLU A 311 -33.32 13.46 3.12
CA GLU A 311 -34.18 12.92 4.19
C GLU A 311 -33.53 11.82 5.02
N LYS A 312 -32.28 11.47 4.71
CA LYS A 312 -31.65 10.27 5.21
C LYS A 312 -30.45 10.56 6.08
N LYS A 313 -30.37 9.81 7.18
CA LYS A 313 -29.27 9.93 8.14
C LYS A 313 -28.00 9.35 7.51
N VAL A 314 -26.95 10.17 7.43
CA VAL A 314 -25.60 9.82 6.91
C VAL A 314 -24.74 9.18 7.99
N SER A 315 -25.26 9.15 9.19
CA SER A 315 -24.72 8.41 10.31
C SER A 315 -25.84 8.40 11.33
N GLN A 316 -26.22 7.24 11.85
CA GLN A 316 -26.79 7.24 13.20
C GLN A 316 -25.83 8.00 14.15
N GLY A 317 -26.30 8.48 15.30
CA GLY A 317 -25.53 9.37 16.19
C GLY A 317 -24.32 8.68 16.83
N TYR A 318 -23.45 8.15 15.99
CA TYR A 318 -22.26 7.40 16.26
C TYR A 318 -21.12 8.39 16.24
N ASN A 319 -20.49 8.52 17.39
CA ASN A 319 -19.13 8.98 17.44
C ASN A 319 -18.30 7.95 16.65
N PHE A 320 -18.06 8.23 15.36
CA PHE A 320 -17.33 7.35 14.45
C PHE A 320 -15.98 6.92 15.03
N LEU A 321 -15.39 7.82 15.84
CA LEU A 321 -14.24 7.50 16.65
C LEU A 321 -14.58 6.50 17.75
N ASP A 322 -15.63 6.67 18.55
CA ASP A 322 -15.98 5.66 19.58
C ASP A 322 -16.23 4.29 18.99
N ASP A 323 -16.81 4.18 17.79
CA ASP A 323 -16.97 2.88 17.14
C ASP A 323 -15.64 2.34 16.63
N ALA A 324 -14.75 3.20 16.14
CA ALA A 324 -13.38 2.83 15.78
C ALA A 324 -12.57 2.36 17.00
N LEU A 325 -12.70 3.07 18.12
CA LEU A 325 -12.09 2.73 19.41
C LEU A 325 -12.67 1.44 19.96
N GLY A 326 -14.00 1.29 19.94
CA GLY A 326 -14.70 0.07 20.33
C GLY A 326 -14.31 -1.11 19.45
N PHE A 327 -14.18 -0.93 18.13
CA PHE A 327 -13.68 -1.97 17.23
C PHE A 327 -12.27 -2.42 17.58
N LEU A 328 -11.36 -1.49 17.91
CA LEU A 328 -10.03 -1.84 18.40
C LEU A 328 -10.11 -2.66 19.70
N GLN A 329 -10.86 -2.20 20.70
CA GLN A 329 -10.89 -2.81 22.02
C GLN A 329 -11.69 -4.11 22.09
N GLU A 330 -12.88 -4.12 21.49
CA GLU A 330 -13.86 -5.19 21.64
C GLU A 330 -13.67 -6.28 20.57
N PHE A 331 -13.21 -5.91 19.36
CA PHE A 331 -13.04 -6.85 18.25
C PHE A 331 -11.58 -7.21 17.95
N LEU A 332 -10.68 -6.23 17.79
CA LEU A 332 -9.29 -6.50 17.37
C LEU A 332 -8.37 -6.95 18.49
N PHE A 333 -8.60 -6.50 19.73
CA PHE A 333 -7.76 -6.82 20.89
C PHE A 333 -8.56 -7.56 21.97
N ASN A 334 -9.08 -8.74 21.61
CA ASN A 334 -9.79 -9.64 22.51
C ASN A 334 -9.05 -10.98 22.66
N ASP A 335 -9.65 -11.93 23.38
CA ASP A 335 -9.02 -13.23 23.64
C ASP A 335 -8.78 -14.09 22.37
N ARG A 336 -9.39 -13.73 21.24
CA ARG A 336 -9.34 -14.51 19.99
C ARG A 336 -8.41 -13.91 18.93
N LEU A 337 -8.12 -12.62 19.00
CA LEU A 337 -7.38 -11.92 17.96
C LEU A 337 -6.38 -10.96 18.58
N TRP A 338 -5.12 -11.11 18.17
CA TRP A 338 -4.01 -10.24 18.50
C TRP A 338 -3.21 -9.99 17.22
N PRO A 339 -3.46 -8.89 16.50
CA PRO A 339 -2.85 -8.64 15.19
C PRO A 339 -1.32 -8.60 15.27
N ASP A 340 -0.58 -9.20 14.33
CA ASP A 340 0.86 -9.00 14.27
C ASP A 340 1.19 -7.62 13.67
N VAL A 341 0.40 -7.20 12.69
CA VAL A 341 0.59 -5.96 11.95
C VAL A 341 -0.75 -5.25 11.73
N ILE A 342 -0.81 -3.95 12.02
CA ILE A 342 -1.94 -3.07 11.69
C ILE A 342 -1.45 -1.99 10.72
N PHE A 343 -2.12 -1.83 9.60
CA PHE A 343 -1.98 -0.68 8.71
C PHE A 343 -3.22 0.20 8.89
N VAL A 344 -3.07 1.48 9.23
CA VAL A 344 -4.22 2.34 9.55
C VAL A 344 -4.11 3.73 8.91
N CYS A 345 -5.19 4.18 8.27
CA CYS A 345 -5.30 5.55 7.76
C CYS A 345 -5.79 6.49 8.87
N VAL A 346 -5.05 7.59 9.09
CA VAL A 346 -5.29 8.60 10.13
C VAL A 346 -5.07 10.00 9.55
N LYS A 347 -5.68 11.03 10.13
CA LYS A 347 -5.48 12.42 9.67
C LYS A 347 -4.54 13.22 10.57
N ASP A 348 -4.50 12.95 11.85
CA ASP A 348 -3.78 13.82 12.77
C ASP A 348 -3.30 13.08 14.01
N LEU A 349 -2.51 13.79 14.82
CA LEU A 349 -1.93 13.23 16.03
C LEU A 349 -2.97 12.94 17.11
N ILE A 350 -4.12 13.63 17.11
CA ILE A 350 -5.17 13.39 18.10
C ILE A 350 -5.79 12.03 17.81
N GLN A 351 -6.14 11.76 16.55
CA GLN A 351 -6.64 10.46 16.12
C GLN A 351 -5.65 9.34 16.45
N VAL A 352 -4.38 9.51 16.13
CA VAL A 352 -3.35 8.52 16.48
C VAL A 352 -3.31 8.31 18.00
N LYS A 353 -3.18 9.37 18.80
CA LYS A 353 -3.17 9.22 20.27
C LYS A 353 -4.39 8.47 20.80
N SER A 354 -5.59 8.83 20.35
CA SER A 354 -6.84 8.19 20.78
C SER A 354 -6.89 6.71 20.42
N LEU A 355 -6.45 6.31 19.21
CA LEU A 355 -6.39 4.89 18.84
C LEU A 355 -5.39 4.15 19.74
N PHE A 356 -4.21 4.73 19.97
CA PHE A 356 -3.12 4.07 20.70
C PHE A 356 -3.41 3.90 22.19
N GLU A 357 -4.13 4.83 22.82
CA GLU A 357 -4.63 4.68 24.19
C GLU A 357 -5.52 3.43 24.38
N LYS A 358 -6.12 2.94 23.30
CA LYS A 358 -6.97 1.75 23.31
C LYS A 358 -6.24 0.44 23.03
N ILE A 359 -4.97 0.51 22.62
CA ILE A 359 -4.17 -0.66 22.29
C ILE A 359 -3.50 -1.17 23.56
N PRO A 360 -3.67 -2.46 23.94
CA PRO A 360 -3.08 -3.01 25.14
C PRO A 360 -1.56 -2.77 25.20
N PRO A 361 -0.99 -2.28 26.32
CA PRO A 361 0.45 -2.06 26.45
C PRO A 361 1.28 -3.36 26.31
N SER A 362 0.67 -4.51 26.57
CA SER A 362 1.27 -5.84 26.41
C SER A 362 1.35 -6.30 24.96
N TRP A 363 0.62 -5.68 24.03
CA TRP A 363 0.66 -6.01 22.62
C TRP A 363 2.00 -5.61 22.00
N LYS A 364 2.64 -6.55 21.29
CA LYS A 364 4.01 -6.43 20.74
C LYS A 364 4.08 -6.34 19.21
N GLY A 365 2.93 -6.20 18.54
CA GLY A 365 2.90 -6.06 17.09
C GLY A 365 3.36 -4.69 16.60
N VAL A 366 3.18 -4.46 15.30
CA VAL A 366 3.62 -3.24 14.60
C VAL A 366 2.44 -2.49 14.02
N ILE A 367 2.48 -1.15 14.07
CA ILE A 367 1.48 -0.29 13.43
C ILE A 367 2.13 0.61 12.40
N TYR A 368 1.53 0.67 11.22
CA TYR A 368 1.81 1.64 10.17
C TYR A 368 0.67 2.66 10.11
N PRO A 369 0.73 3.75 10.90
CA PRO A 369 -0.15 4.87 10.67
C PRO A 369 0.27 5.56 9.38
N THR A 370 -0.65 5.72 8.45
CA THR A 370 -0.46 6.54 7.26
C THR A 370 -1.43 7.70 7.27
N TYR A 371 -0.95 8.88 6.86
CA TYR A 371 -1.82 10.05 6.71
C TYR A 371 -2.83 9.88 5.55
N SER A 372 -2.50 9.02 4.58
CA SER A 372 -3.37 8.41 3.57
C SER A 372 -2.49 7.66 2.55
N PHE A 373 -2.96 6.53 2.00
CA PHE A 373 -2.38 5.97 0.77
C PHE A 373 -2.78 6.79 -0.48
N LYS A 374 -3.81 7.63 -0.36
CA LYS A 374 -4.26 8.55 -1.39
C LYS A 374 -3.41 9.81 -1.37
N ILE A 375 -2.83 10.13 -2.52
CA ILE A 375 -2.08 11.37 -2.65
C ILE A 375 -3.04 12.56 -2.53
N LYS A 376 -2.76 13.48 -1.59
CA LYS A 376 -3.49 14.75 -1.48
C LYS A 376 -2.99 15.72 -2.55
N TRP A 377 -3.88 16.55 -3.07
CA TRP A 377 -3.53 17.63 -4.00
C TRP A 377 -2.43 18.57 -3.51
N GLY A 378 -2.25 18.71 -2.19
CA GLY A 378 -1.15 19.48 -1.60
C GLY A 378 0.17 18.69 -1.49
N SER A 379 0.11 17.39 -1.21
CA SER A 379 1.32 16.52 -1.23
C SER A 379 1.80 16.26 -2.66
N PHE A 380 0.91 16.41 -3.64
CA PHE A 380 1.25 16.58 -5.04
C PHE A 380 1.94 17.94 -5.25
N TYR A 381 3.27 17.89 -5.31
CA TYR A 381 4.06 18.85 -6.09
C TYR A 381 4.19 20.28 -5.52
N THR A 382 3.97 20.45 -4.21
CA THR A 382 4.54 21.58 -3.48
C THR A 382 5.47 21.04 -2.39
N ALA A 383 6.66 21.60 -2.25
CA ALA A 383 7.58 21.20 -1.18
C ALA A 383 6.90 21.27 0.20
N SER A 384 5.97 22.21 0.39
CA SER A 384 5.21 22.36 1.63
C SER A 384 4.34 21.15 1.98
N GLY A 385 3.71 20.49 1.01
CA GLY A 385 2.83 19.34 1.30
C GLY A 385 3.60 18.06 1.58
N GLU A 386 4.75 17.89 0.93
CA GLU A 386 5.69 16.83 1.29
C GLU A 386 6.28 17.08 2.68
N GLU A 387 6.73 18.29 2.98
CA GLU A 387 7.24 18.65 4.31
C GLU A 387 6.19 18.46 5.41
N GLU A 388 4.94 18.86 5.19
CA GLU A 388 3.83 18.64 6.13
C GLU A 388 3.62 17.14 6.39
N TYR A 389 3.62 16.32 5.34
CA TYR A 389 3.52 14.87 5.47
C TYR A 389 4.70 14.30 6.25
N LYS A 390 5.94 14.72 5.92
CA LYS A 390 7.14 14.24 6.61
C LYS A 390 7.13 14.62 8.09
N ASP A 391 6.80 15.88 8.42
CA ASP A 391 6.69 16.36 9.81
C ASP A 391 5.65 15.56 10.59
N LEU A 392 4.43 15.44 10.05
CA LEU A 392 3.34 14.72 10.69
C LEU A 392 3.72 13.25 10.94
N THR A 393 4.32 12.61 9.94
CA THR A 393 4.70 11.20 10.00
C THR A 393 5.83 10.96 11.01
N GLN A 394 6.81 11.87 11.10
CA GLN A 394 7.86 11.82 12.12
C GLN A 394 7.29 12.02 13.53
N ARG A 395 6.30 12.91 13.68
CA ARG A 395 5.63 13.13 14.98
C ARG A 395 4.87 11.90 15.45
N TYR A 396 4.42 11.00 14.57
CA TYR A 396 3.80 9.73 14.99
C TYR A 396 4.74 8.86 15.82
N LEU A 397 6.03 8.80 15.48
CA LEU A 397 7.01 7.99 16.22
C LEU A 397 7.16 8.38 17.69
N SER A 398 6.86 9.63 18.02
CA SER A 398 6.91 10.12 19.40
C SER A 398 5.78 9.59 20.29
N ILE A 399 4.73 9.00 19.70
CA ILE A 399 3.54 8.54 20.41
C ILE A 399 3.75 7.14 21.01
N ASP A 400 4.26 6.20 20.21
CA ASP A 400 4.42 4.80 20.63
C ASP A 400 5.57 4.11 19.86
N LYS A 401 6.40 3.35 20.57
CA LYS A 401 7.55 2.62 19.99
C LYS A 401 7.17 1.53 18.98
N ARG A 402 5.90 1.11 18.96
CA ARG A 402 5.36 0.10 18.02
C ARG A 402 5.03 0.72 16.66
N ILE A 403 5.01 2.05 16.57
CA ILE A 403 4.81 2.77 15.32
C ILE A 403 6.04 2.59 14.45
N GLN A 404 5.79 2.17 13.21
CA GLN A 404 6.75 2.19 12.13
C GLN A 404 6.18 3.05 11.00
N ILE A 405 7.05 3.79 10.33
CA ILE A 405 6.66 4.66 9.25
C ILE A 405 6.79 3.92 7.94
N VAL A 406 5.79 4.05 7.07
CA VAL A 406 5.90 3.74 5.65
C VAL A 406 5.57 5.00 4.85
N ASP A 407 6.51 5.45 4.01
CA ASP A 407 6.24 6.52 3.05
C ASP A 407 5.51 5.92 1.84
N ALA A 408 4.21 5.67 2.04
CA ALA A 408 3.32 5.23 0.97
C ALA A 408 3.38 6.17 -0.24
N PHE A 409 3.66 7.46 -0.02
CA PHE A 409 3.78 8.42 -1.08
C PHE A 409 5.04 8.17 -1.91
N ALA A 410 6.22 8.04 -1.30
CA ALA A 410 7.46 7.70 -2.01
C ALA A 410 7.31 6.42 -2.84
N LEU A 411 6.68 5.37 -2.27
CA LEU A 411 6.41 4.11 -2.97
C LEU A 411 5.52 4.32 -4.20
N THR A 412 4.44 5.10 -4.08
CA THR A 412 3.47 5.31 -5.18
C THR A 412 3.98 6.28 -6.26
N ARG A 413 4.84 7.26 -5.93
CA ARG A 413 5.23 8.32 -6.87
C ARG A 413 5.83 7.81 -8.18
N GLY A 414 6.66 6.76 -8.15
CA GLY A 414 7.31 6.24 -9.36
C GLY A 414 6.39 5.39 -10.25
N VAL A 415 5.46 4.65 -9.64
CA VAL A 415 4.56 3.70 -10.33
C VAL A 415 3.17 4.27 -10.59
N ARG A 416 2.92 5.53 -10.23
CA ARG A 416 1.65 6.23 -10.50
C ARG A 416 1.29 6.33 -11.98
N HIS A 417 2.22 6.04 -12.89
CA HIS A 417 1.97 5.99 -14.33
C HIS A 417 1.69 4.57 -14.85
N GLY A 418 1.68 3.57 -13.97
CA GLY A 418 1.63 2.14 -14.33
C GLY A 418 0.26 1.46 -14.20
N SER A 419 -0.85 2.19 -13.96
CA SER A 419 -2.14 1.53 -13.89
C SER A 419 -2.71 1.26 -15.29
N GLU A 420 -2.90 -0.02 -15.64
CA GLU A 420 -3.53 -0.46 -16.90
C GLU A 420 -4.94 0.12 -17.12
N THR A 421 -5.64 0.47 -16.04
CA THR A 421 -7.08 0.80 -16.04
C THR A 421 -7.40 2.27 -15.79
N SER A 422 -6.38 3.12 -15.56
CA SER A 422 -6.57 4.57 -15.44
C SER A 422 -5.47 5.33 -16.17
N PRO A 423 -5.79 6.08 -17.24
CA PRO A 423 -4.81 6.91 -17.93
C PRO A 423 -4.41 8.16 -17.11
N ARG A 424 -5.00 8.37 -15.93
CA ARG A 424 -4.76 9.54 -15.07
C ARG A 424 -3.99 9.11 -13.81
N ILE A 425 -2.84 9.72 -13.53
CA ILE A 425 -2.11 9.64 -12.23
C ILE A 425 -3.05 9.79 -11.03
N MET A 426 -3.99 10.72 -11.14
CA MET A 426 -4.97 10.99 -10.07
C MET A 426 -5.89 9.79 -9.81
N GLY A 427 -6.20 9.01 -10.85
CA GLY A 427 -7.03 7.82 -10.80
C GLY A 427 -6.24 6.51 -10.63
N SER A 428 -4.95 6.51 -10.95
CA SER A 428 -4.07 5.34 -10.84
C SER A 428 -3.82 4.90 -9.40
N ASN A 429 -4.09 5.78 -8.43
CA ASN A 429 -4.01 5.45 -7.00
C ASN A 429 -5.31 4.85 -6.44
N HIS A 430 -6.28 4.51 -7.29
CA HIS A 430 -7.50 3.80 -6.90
C HIS A 430 -7.31 2.28 -7.03
N PHE A 431 -6.39 1.74 -6.20
CA PHE A 431 -5.76 0.41 -6.35
C PHE A 431 -6.63 -0.82 -6.01
N HIS A 432 -7.94 -0.66 -5.78
CA HIS A 432 -8.80 -1.80 -5.48
C HIS A 432 -9.41 -2.44 -6.75
N ARG A 433 -8.96 -2.04 -7.94
CA ARG A 433 -9.43 -2.60 -9.21
C ARG A 433 -8.68 -3.89 -9.50
N LEU A 434 -9.40 -4.85 -10.09
CA LEU A 434 -8.82 -6.06 -10.65
C LEU A 434 -8.38 -5.73 -12.07
N CYS A 435 -7.12 -6.04 -12.42
CA CYS A 435 -6.53 -5.83 -13.74
C CYS A 435 -6.72 -7.07 -14.62
N ASN A 436 -6.53 -6.87 -15.93
CA ASN A 436 -6.80 -7.86 -16.97
C ASN A 436 -6.27 -9.26 -16.64
N GLU A 437 -7.06 -10.23 -17.08
CA GLU A 437 -6.83 -11.68 -17.15
C GLU A 437 -5.67 -12.04 -18.10
N LEU A 438 -4.53 -11.35 -18.03
CA LEU A 438 -3.34 -11.68 -18.81
C LEU A 438 -2.79 -13.01 -18.29
N SER A 439 -3.29 -14.12 -18.87
CA SER A 439 -3.15 -15.55 -18.52
C SER A 439 -4.37 -16.24 -17.91
N GLY A 440 -5.51 -15.55 -17.73
CA GLY A 440 -6.68 -16.09 -17.04
C GLY A 440 -6.61 -16.04 -15.51
N SER A 441 -5.48 -15.61 -14.94
CA SER A 441 -5.35 -15.33 -13.49
C SER A 441 -5.83 -13.91 -13.19
N MET A 442 -6.76 -13.74 -12.24
CA MET A 442 -7.14 -12.41 -11.76
C MET A 442 -6.04 -11.84 -10.86
N ARG A 443 -5.66 -10.58 -11.08
CA ARG A 443 -4.69 -9.85 -10.26
C ARG A 443 -5.25 -8.50 -9.82
N VAL A 444 -4.83 -8.03 -8.64
CA VAL A 444 -5.12 -6.67 -8.18
C VAL A 444 -4.12 -5.69 -8.80
N CYS A 445 -4.64 -4.62 -9.38
CA CYS A 445 -3.82 -3.60 -10.02
C CYS A 445 -3.03 -2.79 -8.99
N GLY A 446 -1.70 -2.89 -8.98
CA GLY A 446 -0.86 -1.85 -8.36
C GLY A 446 0.41 -2.37 -7.73
N ASP A 447 1.55 -2.07 -8.36
CA ASP A 447 2.87 -2.35 -7.79
C ASP A 447 3.03 -1.74 -6.40
N ALA A 448 2.47 -0.55 -6.16
CA ALA A 448 2.56 0.09 -4.86
C ALA A 448 1.77 -0.64 -3.77
N THR A 449 0.56 -1.11 -4.04
CA THR A 449 -0.23 -1.88 -3.06
C THR A 449 0.33 -3.28 -2.86
N GLU A 450 0.84 -3.92 -3.92
CA GLU A 450 1.55 -5.19 -3.80
C GLU A 450 2.83 -5.02 -2.97
N MET A 451 3.59 -3.96 -3.19
CA MET A 451 4.80 -3.66 -2.40
C MET A 451 4.47 -3.46 -0.92
N VAL A 452 3.43 -2.69 -0.59
CA VAL A 452 3.00 -2.56 0.81
C VAL A 452 2.50 -3.89 1.35
N ALA A 453 1.73 -4.67 0.59
CA ALA A 453 1.33 -6.01 1.00
C ALA A 453 2.54 -6.90 1.35
N GLN A 454 3.58 -6.89 0.53
CA GLN A 454 4.84 -7.63 0.76
C GLN A 454 5.61 -7.14 1.99
N LEU A 455 5.63 -5.83 2.25
CA LEU A 455 6.14 -5.26 3.50
C LEU A 455 5.39 -5.81 4.72
N LEU A 456 4.06 -5.78 4.69
CA LEU A 456 3.20 -6.23 5.80
C LEU A 456 3.36 -7.74 6.02
N LEU A 457 3.43 -8.54 4.94
CA LEU A 457 3.69 -9.98 4.99
C LEU A 457 5.04 -10.28 5.65
N GLY A 458 6.11 -9.63 5.21
CA GLY A 458 7.42 -9.87 5.82
C GLY A 458 7.48 -9.46 7.29
N LYS A 459 6.74 -8.43 7.71
CA LYS A 459 6.66 -8.05 9.13
C LYS A 459 5.85 -9.02 9.99
N ALA A 460 4.77 -9.58 9.44
CA ALA A 460 3.96 -10.57 10.14
C ALA A 460 4.64 -11.94 10.19
N ILE A 461 5.10 -12.43 9.04
CA ILE A 461 5.58 -13.81 8.86
C ILE A 461 7.06 -13.93 9.23
N ALA A 462 7.90 -13.00 8.79
CA ALA A 462 9.35 -13.08 8.91
C ALA A 462 9.98 -11.80 9.50
N PRO A 463 9.59 -11.37 10.73
CA PRO A 463 10.08 -10.11 11.33
C PRO A 463 11.60 -10.08 11.55
N LYS A 464 12.27 -11.23 11.49
CA LYS A 464 13.73 -11.40 11.61
C LYS A 464 14.42 -11.72 10.27
N GLY A 465 13.69 -11.59 9.16
CA GLY A 465 14.18 -11.84 7.81
C GLY A 465 13.71 -13.19 7.28
N LYS A 466 13.49 -13.24 5.96
CA LYS A 466 12.93 -14.39 5.25
C LYS A 466 13.76 -15.67 5.43
N ASP A 467 15.08 -15.58 5.33
CA ASP A 467 16.00 -16.72 5.47
C ASP A 467 15.92 -17.37 6.86
N VAL A 468 15.86 -16.55 7.91
CA VAL A 468 15.76 -17.01 9.31
C VAL A 468 14.43 -17.70 9.55
N TRP A 469 13.35 -17.13 9.02
CA TRP A 469 12.02 -17.71 9.10
C TRP A 469 11.95 -19.06 8.37
N MET A 470 12.38 -19.12 7.10
CA MET A 470 12.37 -20.37 6.32
C MET A 470 13.17 -21.48 7.00
N LYS A 471 14.34 -21.16 7.54
CA LYS A 471 15.12 -22.13 8.32
C LYS A 471 14.35 -22.64 9.54
N SER A 472 13.71 -21.75 10.30
CA SER A 472 12.90 -22.13 11.47
C SER A 472 11.73 -23.02 11.11
N VAL A 473 11.04 -22.76 9.98
CA VAL A 473 9.91 -23.58 9.53
C VAL A 473 10.39 -24.97 9.10
N LEU A 474 11.48 -25.06 8.36
CA LEU A 474 12.06 -26.35 7.96
C LEU A 474 12.51 -27.21 9.15
N GLU A 475 13.01 -26.57 10.21
CA GLU A 475 13.45 -27.26 11.44
C GLU A 475 12.28 -27.70 12.33
N LYS A 476 11.20 -26.93 12.43
CA LYS A 476 10.07 -27.20 13.35
C LYS A 476 8.91 -27.96 12.70
N ASP A 477 8.60 -27.64 11.44
CA ASP A 477 7.34 -27.98 10.78
C ASP A 477 7.56 -28.83 9.52
N GLY A 478 8.74 -29.45 9.36
CA GLY A 478 9.18 -30.11 8.11
C GLY A 478 8.25 -31.21 7.57
N ASP A 479 7.37 -31.78 8.39
CA ASP A 479 6.35 -32.73 7.95
C ASP A 479 5.00 -32.07 7.60
N VAL A 480 4.69 -30.90 8.15
CA VAL A 480 3.46 -30.13 7.88
C VAL A 480 3.51 -29.48 6.49
N VAL A 481 4.72 -29.10 6.04
CA VAL A 481 4.95 -28.45 4.74
C VAL A 481 4.69 -29.37 3.53
N LYS A 482 4.52 -30.69 3.72
CA LYS A 482 4.34 -31.65 2.62
C LYS A 482 2.90 -31.78 2.10
N ASN A 483 1.90 -31.23 2.80
CA ASN A 483 0.47 -31.36 2.46
C ASN A 483 -0.20 -30.02 2.14
N VAL A 484 0.36 -29.27 1.18
CA VAL A 484 -0.13 -27.92 0.83
C VAL A 484 -1.30 -27.95 -0.18
N ASP A 485 -1.54 -29.08 -0.84
CA ASP A 485 -2.43 -29.15 -2.01
C ASP A 485 -3.93 -28.94 -1.72
N THR A 486 -4.37 -29.12 -0.47
CA THR A 486 -5.75 -28.81 -0.05
C THR A 486 -5.75 -28.11 1.29
N ARG A 487 -5.85 -26.78 1.25
CA ARG A 487 -5.97 -25.94 2.44
C ARG A 487 -7.38 -25.41 2.61
N GLU A 488 -7.83 -25.35 3.85
CA GLU A 488 -9.11 -24.77 4.19
C GLU A 488 -9.00 -23.23 4.18
N ILE A 489 -9.94 -22.60 3.49
CA ILE A 489 -10.12 -21.17 3.43
C ILE A 489 -11.38 -20.82 4.23
N MET A 490 -11.25 -19.91 5.18
CA MET A 490 -12.38 -19.28 5.85
C MET A 490 -12.53 -17.85 5.36
N VAL A 491 -13.74 -17.51 4.93
CA VAL A 491 -14.11 -16.17 4.52
C VAL A 491 -15.18 -15.68 5.48
N CYS A 492 -14.97 -14.51 6.06
CA CYS A 492 -15.95 -13.84 6.91
C CYS A 492 -16.18 -12.42 6.41
N HIS A 493 -17.42 -11.94 6.47
CA HIS A 493 -17.73 -10.59 6.04
C HIS A 493 -18.96 -10.03 6.76
N ASP A 494 -18.99 -8.71 6.92
CA ASP A 494 -20.16 -7.93 7.31
C ASP A 494 -20.23 -6.74 6.36
N CYS A 495 -20.72 -7.04 5.16
CA CYS A 495 -20.81 -6.06 4.08
C CYS A 495 -22.19 -5.40 4.13
N PRO A 496 -22.24 -4.08 4.30
CA PRO A 496 -23.48 -3.34 4.28
C PRO A 496 -24.14 -3.40 2.89
N LYS A 497 -25.46 -3.37 2.84
CA LYS A 497 -26.22 -3.31 1.58
C LYS A 497 -26.07 -1.96 0.87
N SER A 498 -25.59 -0.94 1.58
CA SER A 498 -25.40 0.42 1.10
C SER A 498 -23.97 0.93 1.30
N LEU A 499 -23.50 1.70 0.30
CA LEU A 499 -22.16 2.29 0.28
C LEU A 499 -21.99 3.41 1.33
N LEU A 500 -23.11 3.97 1.76
CA LEU A 500 -23.21 5.06 2.72
C LEU A 500 -24.39 4.76 3.66
N PRO A 501 -24.28 5.07 4.97
CA PRO A 501 -23.19 5.78 5.67
C PRO A 501 -21.89 4.97 5.79
N PHE A 502 -20.77 5.54 6.28
CA PHE A 502 -19.58 4.73 6.55
C PHE A 502 -19.87 3.69 7.64
N HIS A 503 -19.34 2.47 7.51
CA HIS A 503 -19.74 1.33 8.36
C HIS A 503 -18.58 0.81 9.21
N ILE A 504 -18.19 1.56 10.25
CA ILE A 504 -17.44 0.97 11.37
C ILE A 504 -18.47 0.46 12.38
N LYS A 505 -18.41 -0.84 12.71
CA LYS A 505 -19.15 -1.41 13.83
C LYS A 505 -18.15 -1.81 14.90
N ARG A 506 -18.46 -1.54 16.17
CA ARG A 506 -17.64 -2.02 17.31
C ARG A 506 -17.44 -3.52 17.27
N ILE A 507 -18.52 -4.26 16.98
CA ILE A 507 -18.51 -5.71 16.79
C ILE A 507 -19.25 -5.99 15.49
N PRO A 508 -18.54 -6.35 14.41
CA PRO A 508 -19.18 -6.76 13.15
C PRO A 508 -20.05 -8.01 13.31
N ASP A 509 -21.16 -8.05 12.59
CA ASP A 509 -22.06 -9.21 12.52
C ASP A 509 -21.63 -10.13 11.36
N LEU A 510 -20.66 -10.99 11.65
CA LEU A 510 -19.95 -11.76 10.64
C LEU A 510 -20.79 -12.89 10.05
N LYS A 511 -20.92 -12.89 8.73
CA LYS A 511 -21.32 -14.06 7.94
C LYS A 511 -20.07 -14.77 7.46
N CYS A 512 -19.93 -16.05 7.81
CA CYS A 512 -18.73 -16.82 7.49
C CYS A 512 -19.06 -18.09 6.70
N TYR A 513 -18.16 -18.48 5.81
CA TYR A 513 -18.16 -19.80 5.18
C TYR A 513 -16.74 -20.38 5.10
N ARG A 514 -16.66 -21.71 5.08
CA ARG A 514 -15.42 -22.46 4.85
C ARG A 514 -15.47 -23.16 3.50
N THR A 515 -14.33 -23.26 2.84
CA THR A 515 -14.21 -23.80 1.48
C THR A 515 -12.80 -24.31 1.22
N THR A 516 -12.68 -25.36 0.42
CA THR A 516 -11.41 -25.85 -0.13
C THR A 516 -11.30 -25.59 -1.64
N GLU A 517 -12.37 -25.08 -2.25
CA GLU A 517 -12.46 -24.86 -3.70
C GLU A 517 -12.09 -23.43 -4.11
N GLY A 518 -12.05 -22.49 -3.16
CA GLY A 518 -11.86 -21.07 -3.41
C GLY A 518 -13.04 -20.19 -3.01
N LEU A 519 -12.92 -18.90 -3.33
CA LEU A 519 -13.93 -17.88 -3.07
C LEU A 519 -15.24 -18.18 -3.81
N ARG A 520 -16.37 -17.91 -3.17
CA ARG A 520 -17.70 -18.11 -3.76
C ARG A 520 -18.27 -16.80 -4.31
N PRO A 521 -19.17 -16.83 -5.30
CA PRO A 521 -19.91 -15.64 -5.70
C PRO A 521 -20.77 -15.12 -4.54
N ALA A 522 -20.86 -13.80 -4.38
CA ALA A 522 -21.74 -13.16 -3.42
C ALA A 522 -23.21 -13.52 -3.70
N GLU A 523 -23.96 -13.86 -2.66
CA GLU A 523 -25.38 -14.26 -2.77
C GLU A 523 -26.29 -13.06 -3.12
N GLU A 524 -25.95 -11.86 -2.67
CA GLU A 524 -26.75 -10.65 -2.90
C GLU A 524 -26.13 -9.76 -4.01
N LYS A 525 -26.91 -9.49 -5.08
CA LYS A 525 -26.48 -8.62 -6.19
C LYS A 525 -27.01 -7.18 -6.11
N ASN A 526 -27.96 -6.92 -5.21
CA ASN A 526 -28.70 -5.66 -5.16
C ASN A 526 -28.20 -4.77 -4.02
N PHE A 527 -27.00 -4.20 -4.20
CA PHE A 527 -26.54 -3.11 -3.34
C PHE A 527 -27.40 -1.87 -3.60
N LYS A 528 -28.08 -1.37 -2.58
CA LYS A 528 -28.81 -0.09 -2.67
C LYS A 528 -27.81 1.00 -2.35
N VAL A 529 -27.64 1.99 -3.21
CA VAL A 529 -26.69 3.09 -2.93
C VAL A 529 -27.05 3.81 -1.62
N TRP A 530 -28.32 3.75 -1.21
CA TRP A 530 -28.79 4.34 0.03
C TRP A 530 -30.04 3.65 0.60
N ASP A 531 -29.96 3.05 1.79
CA ASP A 531 -31.13 2.50 2.52
C ASP A 531 -31.25 2.98 3.98
N GLY A 532 -30.49 4.03 4.35
CA GLY A 532 -30.41 4.54 5.72
C GLY A 532 -31.76 4.95 6.35
N THR A 533 -31.76 5.05 7.68
CA THR A 533 -32.92 5.53 8.45
C THR A 533 -33.23 6.99 8.11
N LEU A 534 -34.50 7.38 8.22
CA LEU A 534 -34.88 8.78 8.05
C LEU A 534 -34.20 9.66 9.09
N CYS A 535 -33.94 10.90 8.70
CA CYS A 535 -33.44 11.90 9.63
C CYS A 535 -34.48 12.27 10.68
N PRO A 536 -34.07 12.55 11.92
CA PRO A 536 -34.99 13.08 12.93
C PRO A 536 -35.71 14.32 12.39
N SER A 537 -36.99 14.46 12.73
CA SER A 537 -37.83 15.57 12.28
C SER A 537 -37.21 16.93 12.62
N GLU A 538 -36.61 17.05 13.80
CA GLU A 538 -35.85 18.23 14.24
C GLU A 538 -34.73 18.61 13.26
N CYS A 539 -34.01 17.63 12.72
CA CYS A 539 -32.97 17.83 11.70
C CYS A 539 -33.58 18.25 10.36
N MET A 540 -34.71 17.64 9.98
CA MET A 540 -35.42 17.96 8.74
C MET A 540 -36.01 19.38 8.73
N ASN A 541 -36.27 19.94 9.92
CA ASN A 541 -36.75 21.31 10.10
C ASN A 541 -35.65 22.37 9.97
N THR A 542 -34.37 21.99 9.99
CA THR A 542 -33.26 22.93 9.73
C THR A 542 -33.23 23.33 8.25
N LYS A 543 -32.39 24.29 7.84
CA LYS A 543 -32.07 24.48 6.41
C LYS A 543 -30.83 23.65 6.08
N PRO A 544 -30.69 23.12 4.84
CA PRO A 544 -29.42 22.53 4.43
C PRO A 544 -28.27 23.49 4.65
N VAL A 545 -27.19 23.00 5.26
CA VAL A 545 -25.94 23.74 5.46
C VAL A 545 -25.06 23.75 4.21
N GLY A 546 -25.36 22.88 3.24
CA GLY A 546 -24.69 22.80 1.95
C GLY A 546 -25.19 21.63 1.12
N GLN A 547 -24.46 21.30 0.07
CA GLN A 547 -24.65 20.10 -0.74
C GLN A 547 -23.34 19.31 -0.81
N THR A 548 -23.43 17.98 -0.85
CA THR A 548 -22.28 17.13 -1.11
C THR A 548 -22.53 16.23 -2.32
N GLN A 549 -21.50 15.96 -3.09
CA GLN A 549 -21.60 15.07 -4.24
C GLN A 549 -21.46 13.61 -3.75
N THR A 550 -22.46 12.78 -4.01
CA THR A 550 -22.40 11.33 -3.81
C THR A 550 -22.29 10.60 -5.14
N GLU A 551 -22.06 9.29 -5.11
CA GLU A 551 -22.11 8.45 -6.31
C GLU A 551 -23.49 8.45 -6.99
N SER A 552 -24.56 8.82 -6.28
CA SER A 552 -25.92 8.97 -6.82
C SER A 552 -26.29 10.40 -7.22
N GLY A 553 -25.37 11.36 -7.09
CA GLY A 553 -25.65 12.77 -7.37
C GLY A 553 -25.50 13.67 -6.14
N PRO A 554 -25.75 14.98 -6.31
CA PRO A 554 -25.71 15.92 -5.20
C PRO A 554 -26.83 15.64 -4.20
N VAL A 555 -26.52 15.77 -2.92
CA VAL A 555 -27.48 15.63 -1.81
C VAL A 555 -27.37 16.82 -0.87
N ASP A 556 -28.51 17.28 -0.36
CA ASP A 556 -28.58 18.37 0.62
C ASP A 556 -28.05 17.90 1.97
N VAL A 557 -27.02 18.56 2.49
CA VAL A 557 -26.43 18.26 3.79
C VAL A 557 -27.14 19.09 4.84
N ARG A 558 -27.66 18.46 5.89
CA ARG A 558 -28.18 19.14 7.09
C ARG A 558 -27.37 18.67 8.30
N GLU A 559 -26.95 19.60 9.14
CA GLU A 559 -26.29 19.32 10.41
C GLU A 559 -27.18 19.86 11.52
N CYS A 560 -27.58 19.02 12.49
CA CYS A 560 -28.34 19.45 13.65
C CYS A 560 -27.72 18.90 14.94
N MET A 561 -27.76 19.69 16.02
CA MET A 561 -27.40 19.18 17.34
C MET A 561 -28.63 18.53 17.97
N VAL A 562 -28.46 17.31 18.47
CA VAL A 562 -29.48 16.64 19.27
C VAL A 562 -28.87 16.39 20.65
N SER A 563 -29.57 16.86 21.69
CA SER A 563 -29.22 16.58 23.07
C SER A 563 -29.61 15.16 23.41
N VAL A 564 -28.72 14.40 24.06
CA VAL A 564 -29.09 13.12 24.66
C VAL A 564 -30.04 13.46 25.82
N ALA A 565 -31.29 13.01 25.74
CA ALA A 565 -32.24 13.16 26.84
C ALA A 565 -31.89 12.22 28.00
#